data_AF-A0A848K9F4-F1
#
_entry.id   AF-A0A848K9F4-F1
#
_cell.length_a   1.000
_cell.length_b   1.000
_cell.length_c   1.000
_cell.angle_alpha   90.00
_cell.angle_beta   90.00
_cell.angle_gamma   90.00
#
_symmetry.space_group_name_H-M   'P 1'
#
loop_
_entity.id
_entity.type
_entity.pdbx_description
1 polymer ?
#
loop_
_entity_poly.entity_id
_entity_poly.type
_entity_poly.pdbx_seq_one_letter_code
_entity_poly.pdbx_strand_id
1 'polypeptide(L)'
;MIAEHGIDVPLRDVAAAAGQRNNSAVQYHFGSRDGLIEAIVERRMVALERARLELLAEDEANGASTDPAAFVTMLVAPLLDVPYRDGATHYARFLEQTRRHPAVIDPTRLDTESWVAARIIITRLERSLRHLGPEVRRKRLGSMTTAMFALLADFEGEMSDVDAAGRDVLAREIVDMLVGMLMVPQR
;
A
#
# COMPACT_ATOMS: atom_id res chain seq x y z
N MET A 1 16.58 5.04 4.61
CA MET A 1 17.50 4.36 3.67
C MET A 1 16.84 3.94 2.36
N ILE A 2 16.12 2.80 2.25
CA ILE A 2 15.53 2.37 0.95
C ILE A 2 14.57 3.43 0.38
N ALA A 3 13.72 4.00 1.21
CA ALA A 3 12.79 5.05 0.82
C ALA A 3 13.46 6.35 0.30
N GLU A 4 14.72 6.59 0.65
CA GLU A 4 15.44 7.84 0.33
C GLU A 4 16.49 7.65 -0.75
N HIS A 5 17.13 6.47 -0.79
CA HIS A 5 18.27 6.17 -1.65
C HIS A 5 17.96 5.06 -2.68
N GLY A 6 16.71 4.57 -2.69
CA GLY A 6 16.26 3.51 -3.57
C GLY A 6 16.55 2.09 -3.06
N ILE A 7 15.98 1.12 -3.77
CA ILE A 7 16.05 -0.31 -3.44
C ILE A 7 17.49 -0.86 -3.44
N ASP A 8 18.38 -0.29 -4.26
CA ASP A 8 19.74 -0.78 -4.45
C ASP A 8 20.74 -0.31 -3.39
N VAL A 9 20.28 0.44 -2.38
CA VAL A 9 21.14 0.87 -1.26
C VAL A 9 21.93 -0.31 -0.66
N PRO A 10 23.25 -0.16 -0.43
CA PRO A 10 24.06 -1.24 0.10
C PRO A 10 23.60 -1.67 1.50
N LEU A 11 23.46 -2.98 1.75
CA LEU A 11 23.01 -3.51 3.05
C LEU A 11 23.97 -3.15 4.21
N ARG A 12 25.25 -2.96 3.92
CA ARG A 12 26.23 -2.46 4.90
C ARG A 12 25.91 -1.03 5.37
N ASP A 13 25.40 -0.18 4.48
CA ASP A 13 25.05 1.21 4.81
C ASP A 13 23.75 1.22 5.62
N VAL A 14 22.82 0.30 5.32
CA VAL A 14 21.63 0.04 6.15
C VAL A 14 22.04 -0.45 7.55
N ALA A 15 23.01 -1.37 7.66
CA ALA A 15 23.51 -1.87 8.95
C ALA A 15 24.17 -0.74 9.77
N ALA A 16 25.02 0.07 9.13
CA ALA A 16 25.68 1.20 9.75
C ALA A 16 24.67 2.26 10.23
N ALA A 17 23.67 2.61 9.40
CA ALA A 17 22.60 3.52 9.78
C ALA A 17 21.73 2.97 10.93
N ALA A 18 21.62 1.64 11.06
CA ALA A 18 20.96 0.98 12.18
C ALA A 18 21.84 0.86 13.44
N GLY A 19 23.03 1.49 13.46
CA GLY A 19 23.96 1.47 14.60
C GLY A 19 24.67 0.12 14.81
N GLN A 20 24.59 -0.79 13.84
CA GLN A 20 25.26 -2.08 13.94
C GLN A 20 26.76 -1.92 13.67
N ARG A 21 27.59 -2.41 14.59
CA ARG A 21 29.05 -2.47 14.39
C ARG A 21 29.47 -3.52 13.35
N ASN A 22 28.59 -4.48 13.08
CA ASN A 22 28.80 -5.55 12.10
C ASN A 22 28.05 -5.23 10.79
N ASN A 23 28.80 -4.98 9.72
CA ASN A 23 28.26 -4.70 8.38
C ASN A 23 27.49 -5.88 7.77
N SER A 24 27.62 -7.09 8.33
CA SER A 24 26.87 -8.29 7.93
C SER A 24 25.61 -8.51 8.76
N ALA A 25 25.27 -7.66 9.73
CA ALA A 25 24.11 -7.86 10.61
C ALA A 25 22.78 -7.99 9.83
N VAL A 26 22.59 -7.15 8.81
CA VAL A 26 21.40 -7.23 7.95
C VAL A 26 21.34 -8.57 7.22
N GLN A 27 22.46 -9.04 6.69
CA GLN A 27 22.54 -10.34 6.02
C GLN A 27 22.33 -11.50 7.01
N TYR A 28 22.79 -11.38 8.25
CA TYR A 28 22.58 -12.39 9.28
C TYR A 28 21.11 -12.51 9.69
N HIS A 29 20.40 -11.38 9.85
CA HIS A 29 19.01 -11.36 10.30
C HIS A 29 18.00 -11.64 9.18
N PHE A 30 18.27 -11.16 7.97
CA PHE A 30 17.31 -11.17 6.86
C PHE A 30 17.77 -12.04 5.69
N GLY A 31 19.00 -12.55 5.69
CA GLY A 31 19.58 -13.37 4.63
C GLY A 31 19.98 -12.58 3.38
N SER A 32 19.08 -11.71 2.88
CA SER A 32 19.23 -10.95 1.66
C SER A 32 18.49 -9.61 1.72
N ARG A 33 18.64 -8.80 0.67
CA ARG A 33 17.82 -7.60 0.47
C ARG A 33 16.34 -7.96 0.35
N ASP A 34 16.03 -9.02 -0.39
CA ASP A 34 14.66 -9.47 -0.62
C ASP A 34 14.01 -9.89 0.71
N GLY A 35 14.73 -10.66 1.54
CA GLY A 35 14.26 -11.03 2.88
C GLY A 35 14.10 -9.82 3.82
N LEU A 36 14.92 -8.77 3.66
CA LEU A 36 14.72 -7.51 4.39
C LEU A 36 13.44 -6.80 3.94
N ILE A 37 13.18 -6.72 2.63
CA ILE A 37 11.98 -6.09 2.08
C ILE A 37 10.74 -6.85 2.53
N GLU A 38 10.75 -8.18 2.44
CA GLU A 38 9.68 -9.05 2.93
C GLU A 38 9.38 -8.80 4.42
N ALA A 39 10.41 -8.82 5.27
CA ALA A 39 10.24 -8.57 6.70
C ALA A 39 9.67 -7.17 7.00
N ILE A 40 10.07 -6.14 6.26
CA ILE A 40 9.55 -4.78 6.42
C ILE A 40 8.07 -4.70 6.07
N VAL A 41 7.67 -5.33 4.95
CA VAL A 41 6.27 -5.39 4.51
C VAL A 41 5.45 -6.19 5.52
N GLU A 42 5.86 -7.42 5.85
CA GLU A 42 5.11 -8.32 6.73
C GLU A 42 4.88 -7.72 8.12
N ARG A 43 5.89 -7.05 8.68
CA ARG A 43 5.77 -6.36 9.97
C ARG A 43 4.59 -5.38 10.01
N ARG A 44 4.27 -4.72 8.90
CA ARG A 44 3.21 -3.70 8.83
C ARG A 44 1.89 -4.26 8.30
N MET A 45 1.93 -5.36 7.55
CA MET A 45 0.73 -5.95 6.97
C MET A 45 -0.29 -6.37 8.02
N VAL A 46 0.13 -6.91 9.16
CA VAL A 46 -0.80 -7.34 10.22
C VAL A 46 -1.70 -6.20 10.70
N ALA A 47 -1.12 -5.01 10.94
CA ALA A 47 -1.88 -3.86 11.40
C ALA A 47 -2.76 -3.28 10.27
N LEU A 48 -2.26 -3.24 9.04
CA LEU A 48 -3.01 -2.80 7.86
C LEU A 48 -4.23 -3.69 7.60
N GLU A 49 -4.07 -5.01 7.67
CA GLU A 49 -5.18 -5.95 7.48
C GLU A 49 -6.23 -5.84 8.58
N ARG A 50 -5.81 -5.64 9.83
CA ARG A 50 -6.76 -5.41 10.93
C ARG A 50 -7.64 -4.19 10.65
N ALA A 51 -7.03 -3.06 10.27
CA ALA A 51 -7.78 -1.86 9.93
C ALA A 51 -8.72 -2.08 8.72
N ARG A 52 -8.29 -2.86 7.71
CA ARG A 52 -9.13 -3.23 6.58
C ARG A 52 -10.30 -4.12 6.96
N LEU A 53 -10.11 -5.05 7.90
CA LEU A 53 -11.20 -5.89 8.43
C LEU A 53 -12.23 -5.06 9.18
N GLU A 54 -11.79 -4.07 9.96
CA GLU A 54 -12.69 -3.13 10.66
C GLU A 54 -13.54 -2.35 9.65
N LEU A 55 -12.93 -1.77 8.61
CA LEU A 55 -13.65 -1.05 7.55
C LEU A 55 -14.61 -1.96 6.76
N LEU A 56 -14.22 -3.22 6.50
CA LEU A 56 -15.11 -4.21 5.87
C LEU A 56 -16.32 -4.55 6.74
N ALA A 57 -16.12 -4.72 8.05
CA ALA A 57 -17.20 -5.01 8.98
C ALA A 57 -18.18 -3.83 9.10
N GLU A 58 -17.66 -2.61 9.12
CA GLU A 58 -18.47 -1.39 9.08
C GLU A 58 -19.28 -1.28 7.78
N ASP A 59 -18.66 -1.54 6.63
CA ASP A 59 -19.36 -1.57 5.34
C ASP A 59 -20.48 -2.62 5.30
N GLU A 60 -20.22 -3.82 5.81
CA GLU A 60 -21.22 -4.88 5.90
C GLU A 60 -22.39 -4.51 6.81
N ALA A 61 -22.12 -3.89 7.96
CA ALA A 61 -23.17 -3.40 8.86
C ALA A 61 -24.04 -2.30 8.22
N ASN A 62 -23.48 -1.54 7.27
CA ASN A 62 -24.14 -0.46 6.55
C ASN A 62 -24.77 -0.90 5.21
N GLY A 63 -24.91 -2.21 4.97
CA GLY A 63 -25.62 -2.75 3.82
C GLY A 63 -24.74 -3.22 2.66
N ALA A 64 -23.42 -3.31 2.87
CA ALA A 64 -22.41 -3.77 1.92
C ALA A 64 -22.36 -2.97 0.61
N SER A 65 -21.40 -2.06 0.50
CA SER A 65 -21.25 -1.21 -0.68
C SER A 65 -20.98 -2.02 -1.96
N THR A 66 -21.40 -1.47 -3.09
CA THR A 66 -21.01 -1.91 -4.45
C THR A 66 -20.16 -0.87 -5.17
N ASP A 67 -19.85 0.24 -4.51
CA ASP A 67 -19.16 1.40 -5.08
C ASP A 67 -17.64 1.16 -5.12
N PRO A 68 -16.99 1.25 -6.31
CA PRO A 68 -15.53 1.28 -6.41
C PRO A 68 -14.84 2.24 -5.43
N ALA A 69 -15.42 3.42 -5.16
CA ALA A 69 -14.82 4.40 -4.27
C ALA A 69 -14.68 3.89 -2.82
N ALA A 70 -15.68 3.14 -2.33
CA ALA A 70 -15.62 2.52 -1.01
C ALA A 70 -14.46 1.52 -0.92
N PHE A 71 -14.30 0.66 -1.92
CA PHE A 71 -13.22 -0.34 -1.94
C PHE A 71 -11.83 0.30 -2.09
N VAL A 72 -11.69 1.32 -2.92
CA VAL A 72 -10.43 2.07 -3.05
C VAL A 72 -10.09 2.75 -1.71
N THR A 73 -11.07 3.34 -1.04
CA THR A 73 -10.89 3.95 0.30
C THR A 73 -10.38 2.92 1.30
N MET A 74 -10.95 1.72 1.34
CA MET A 74 -10.51 0.65 2.24
C MET A 74 -9.07 0.19 1.99
N LEU A 75 -8.57 0.28 0.75
CA LEU A 75 -7.18 -0.04 0.44
C LEU A 75 -6.21 1.08 0.85
N VAL A 76 -6.62 2.33 0.61
CA VAL A 76 -5.79 3.54 0.70
C VAL A 76 -5.74 4.10 2.13
N ALA A 77 -6.88 4.29 2.79
CA ALA A 77 -6.96 4.99 4.07
C ALA A 77 -6.06 4.36 5.16
N PRO A 78 -6.00 3.03 5.33
CA PRO A 78 -5.07 2.42 6.30
C PRO A 78 -3.59 2.72 6.02
N LEU A 79 -3.19 2.86 4.75
CA LEU A 79 -1.80 3.15 4.38
C LEU A 79 -1.37 4.58 4.76
N LEU A 80 -2.34 5.48 4.95
CA LEU A 80 -2.10 6.87 5.29
C LEU A 80 -1.93 7.13 6.79
N ASP A 81 -2.28 6.16 7.63
CA ASP A 81 -2.37 6.38 9.07
C ASP A 81 -1.68 5.28 9.88
N VAL A 82 -2.05 4.02 9.66
CA VAL A 82 -1.61 2.87 10.48
C VAL A 82 -0.08 2.78 10.61
N PRO A 83 0.73 2.85 9.53
CA PRO A 83 2.19 2.75 9.65
C PRO A 83 2.81 3.86 10.50
N TYR A 84 2.22 5.06 10.49
CA TYR A 84 2.75 6.26 11.13
C TYR A 84 2.41 6.32 12.63
N ARG A 85 1.32 5.67 13.05
CA ARG A 85 1.01 5.46 14.47
C ARG A 85 2.11 4.66 15.19
N ASP A 86 2.78 3.75 14.48
CA ASP A 86 3.92 2.96 14.97
C ASP A 86 5.28 3.66 14.75
N GLY A 87 5.28 4.95 14.38
CA GLY A 87 6.47 5.77 14.21
C GLY A 87 7.20 5.60 12.89
N ALA A 88 6.58 5.01 11.86
CA ALA A 88 7.13 5.11 10.51
C ALA A 88 7.07 6.57 10.02
N THR A 89 8.01 6.96 9.18
CA THR A 89 8.08 8.29 8.56
C THR A 89 8.23 8.24 7.04
N HIS A 90 8.55 7.05 6.49
CA HIS A 90 8.99 6.84 5.11
C HIS A 90 8.41 5.56 4.48
N TYR A 91 7.26 5.08 4.96
CA TYR A 91 6.70 3.82 4.49
C TYR A 91 6.06 3.93 3.11
N ALA A 92 5.37 5.02 2.78
CA ALA A 92 4.78 5.18 1.45
C ALA A 92 5.88 5.29 0.38
N ARG A 93 6.92 6.08 0.62
CA ARG A 93 8.11 6.12 -0.25
C ARG A 93 8.83 4.78 -0.32
N PHE A 94 8.92 4.02 0.77
CA PHE A 94 9.45 2.66 0.72
C PHE A 94 8.63 1.76 -0.21
N LEU A 95 7.30 1.81 -0.15
CA LEU A 95 6.43 1.03 -1.04
C LEU A 95 6.56 1.48 -2.50
N GLU A 96 6.71 2.77 -2.76
CA GLU A 96 6.95 3.31 -4.11
C GLU A 96 8.26 2.78 -4.71
N GLN A 97 9.35 2.82 -3.94
CA GLN A 97 10.65 2.27 -4.34
C GLN A 97 10.65 0.74 -4.52
N THR A 98 9.76 0.03 -3.83
CA THR A 98 9.65 -1.44 -3.87
C THR A 98 8.42 -1.94 -4.63
N ARG A 99 7.69 -1.08 -5.35
CA ARG A 99 6.41 -1.39 -5.99
C ARG A 99 6.44 -2.51 -7.04
N ARG A 100 7.62 -2.89 -7.52
CA ARG A 100 7.81 -4.00 -8.47
C ARG A 100 8.32 -5.27 -7.80
N HIS A 101 8.59 -5.22 -6.50
CA HIS A 101 9.11 -6.33 -5.73
C HIS A 101 7.98 -7.34 -5.44
N PRO A 102 8.22 -8.66 -5.53
CA PRO A 102 7.22 -9.68 -5.25
C PRO A 102 6.54 -9.53 -3.88
N ALA A 103 7.29 -9.13 -2.85
CA ALA A 103 6.73 -8.85 -1.52
C ALA A 103 5.56 -7.84 -1.51
N VAL A 104 5.46 -6.96 -2.52
CA VAL A 104 4.43 -5.91 -2.62
C VAL A 104 3.32 -6.25 -3.61
N ILE A 105 3.66 -6.82 -4.78
CA ILE A 105 2.71 -7.00 -5.89
C ILE A 105 2.42 -8.45 -6.27
N ASP A 106 3.04 -9.43 -5.63
CA ASP A 106 2.80 -10.84 -5.97
C ASP A 106 1.34 -11.22 -5.64
N PRO A 107 0.53 -11.56 -6.66
CA PRO A 107 -0.88 -11.89 -6.46
C PRO A 107 -1.06 -13.14 -5.60
N THR A 108 -0.08 -14.06 -5.53
CA THR A 108 -0.16 -15.26 -4.69
C THR A 108 -0.16 -14.91 -3.20
N ARG A 109 0.34 -13.73 -2.81
CA ARG A 109 0.30 -13.27 -1.41
C ARG A 109 -1.13 -13.04 -0.93
N LEU A 110 -2.04 -12.67 -1.83
CA LEU A 110 -3.48 -12.54 -1.49
C LEU A 110 -4.08 -13.87 -1.00
N ASP A 111 -3.46 -15.01 -1.35
CA ASP A 111 -3.93 -16.32 -0.91
C ASP A 111 -3.46 -16.71 0.49
N THR A 112 -2.57 -15.92 1.09
CA THR A 112 -2.07 -16.16 2.45
C THR A 112 -3.00 -15.57 3.52
N GLU A 113 -2.93 -16.12 4.73
CA GLU A 113 -3.73 -15.65 5.87
C GLU A 113 -3.45 -14.19 6.24
N SER A 114 -2.26 -13.68 5.91
CA SER A 114 -1.84 -12.31 6.22
C SER A 114 -2.38 -11.24 5.26
N TRP A 115 -3.24 -11.60 4.29
CA TRP A 115 -3.76 -10.69 3.25
C TRP A 115 -5.26 -10.86 2.96
N VAL A 116 -6.00 -11.49 3.89
CA VAL A 116 -7.40 -11.88 3.68
C VAL A 116 -8.31 -10.67 3.40
N ALA A 117 -8.15 -9.57 4.13
CA ALA A 117 -8.99 -8.38 3.98
C ALA A 117 -8.71 -7.68 2.66
N ALA A 118 -7.42 -7.47 2.33
CA ALA A 118 -7.02 -6.93 1.04
C ALA A 118 -7.58 -7.77 -0.12
N ARG A 119 -7.50 -9.11 -0.04
CA ARG A 119 -8.08 -10.00 -1.05
C ARG A 119 -9.59 -9.80 -1.21
N ILE A 120 -10.34 -9.72 -0.10
CA ILE A 120 -11.80 -9.48 -0.14
C ILE A 120 -12.10 -8.16 -0.85
N ILE A 121 -11.41 -7.08 -0.45
CA ILE A 121 -11.61 -5.74 -1.01
C ILE A 121 -11.29 -5.72 -2.51
N ILE A 122 -10.14 -6.25 -2.92
CA ILE A 122 -9.72 -6.34 -4.32
C ILE A 122 -10.74 -7.16 -5.13
N THR A 123 -11.23 -8.29 -4.59
CA THR A 123 -12.25 -9.10 -5.27
C THR A 123 -13.57 -8.35 -5.46
N ARG A 124 -14.00 -7.56 -4.47
CA ARG A 124 -15.20 -6.71 -4.57
C ARG A 124 -15.00 -5.58 -5.58
N LEU A 125 -13.83 -4.94 -5.59
CA LEU A 125 -13.45 -3.92 -6.58
C LEU A 125 -13.41 -4.49 -8.00
N GLU A 126 -12.81 -5.65 -8.22
CA GLU A 126 -12.83 -6.31 -9.53
C GLU A 126 -14.25 -6.64 -9.99
N ARG A 127 -15.14 -6.98 -9.05
CA ARG A 127 -16.54 -7.27 -9.34
C ARG A 127 -17.33 -6.02 -9.75
N SER A 128 -17.12 -4.88 -9.10
CA SER A 128 -17.79 -3.62 -9.47
C SER A 128 -17.36 -3.13 -10.87
N LEU A 129 -16.17 -3.54 -11.33
CA LEU A 129 -15.64 -3.24 -12.66
C LEU A 129 -15.98 -4.28 -13.74
N ARG A 130 -16.92 -5.21 -13.51
CA ARG A 130 -17.30 -6.24 -14.50
C ARG A 130 -17.98 -5.72 -15.76
N HIS A 131 -18.51 -4.50 -15.72
CA HIS A 131 -19.02 -3.80 -16.89
C HIS A 131 -17.90 -3.46 -17.90
N LEU A 132 -16.64 -3.47 -17.47
CA LEU A 132 -15.48 -3.31 -18.34
C LEU A 132 -15.04 -4.65 -18.94
N GLY A 133 -14.55 -4.60 -20.19
CA GLY A 133 -13.86 -5.73 -20.81
C GLY A 133 -12.63 -6.16 -19.99
N PRO A 134 -12.29 -7.47 -19.98
CA PRO A 134 -11.28 -8.02 -19.07
C PRO A 134 -9.89 -7.40 -19.26
N GLU A 135 -9.49 -7.06 -20.48
CA GLU A 135 -8.20 -6.40 -20.74
C GLU A 135 -8.16 -4.97 -20.20
N VAL A 136 -9.23 -4.22 -20.38
CA VAL A 136 -9.34 -2.85 -19.89
C VAL A 136 -9.36 -2.84 -18.37
N ARG A 137 -10.13 -3.74 -17.74
CA ARG A 137 -10.15 -3.90 -16.28
C ARG A 137 -8.75 -4.17 -15.73
N ARG A 138 -8.02 -5.13 -16.31
CA ARG A 138 -6.65 -5.46 -15.91
C ARG A 138 -5.70 -4.27 -16.03
N LYS A 139 -5.73 -3.56 -17.17
CA LYS A 139 -4.90 -2.37 -17.40
C LYS A 139 -5.22 -1.27 -16.39
N ARG A 140 -6.50 -1.00 -16.12
CA ARG A 140 -6.92 0.02 -15.15
C ARG A 140 -6.50 -0.30 -13.72
N LEU A 141 -6.69 -1.52 -13.27
CA LEU A 141 -6.26 -1.95 -11.93
C LEU A 141 -4.74 -1.86 -11.77
N GLY A 142 -3.97 -2.26 -12.79
CA GLY A 142 -2.51 -2.12 -12.78
C GLY A 142 -2.05 -0.65 -12.77
N SER A 143 -2.68 0.21 -13.58
CA SER A 143 -2.40 1.65 -13.60
C SER A 143 -2.77 2.32 -12.27
N MET A 144 -3.94 2.00 -11.72
CA MET A 144 -4.39 2.48 -10.40
C MET A 144 -3.40 2.07 -9.31
N THR A 145 -2.95 0.81 -9.28
CA THR A 145 -1.98 0.34 -8.30
C THR A 145 -0.65 1.09 -8.41
N THR A 146 -0.20 1.37 -9.63
CA THR A 146 1.02 2.18 -9.86
C THR A 146 0.83 3.62 -9.36
N ALA A 147 -0.27 4.26 -9.73
CA ALA A 147 -0.58 5.63 -9.30
C ALA A 147 -0.78 5.70 -7.79
N MET A 148 -1.40 4.70 -7.17
CA MET A 148 -1.64 4.63 -5.73
C MET A 148 -0.33 4.75 -4.96
N PHE A 149 0.69 3.95 -5.27
CA PHE A 149 1.98 4.05 -4.56
C PHE A 149 2.69 5.38 -4.80
N ALA A 150 2.63 5.94 -6.01
CA ALA A 150 3.21 7.25 -6.30
C ALA A 150 2.53 8.37 -5.51
N LEU A 151 1.19 8.43 -5.56
CA LEU A 151 0.40 9.44 -4.85
C LEU A 151 0.55 9.35 -3.33
N LEU A 152 0.60 8.13 -2.77
CA LEU A 152 0.87 7.93 -1.34
C LEU A 152 2.27 8.45 -0.95
N ALA A 153 3.27 8.24 -1.81
CA ALA A 153 4.64 8.69 -1.56
C ALA A 153 4.78 10.22 -1.64
N ASP A 154 4.11 10.86 -2.60
CA ASP A 154 4.03 12.31 -2.70
C ASP A 154 3.34 12.89 -1.46
N PHE A 155 2.21 12.30 -1.05
CA PHE A 155 1.45 12.72 0.12
C PHE A 155 2.23 12.58 1.44
N GLU A 156 3.04 11.53 1.61
CA GLU A 156 3.88 11.36 2.81
C GLU A 156 4.83 12.53 3.03
N GLY A 157 5.30 13.18 1.96
CA GLY A 157 6.08 14.41 2.04
C GLY A 157 5.27 15.58 2.60
N GLU A 158 4.00 15.70 2.19
CA GLU A 158 3.09 16.79 2.56
C GLU A 158 2.45 16.60 3.94
N MET A 159 2.30 15.36 4.43
CA MET A 159 1.65 15.04 5.72
C MET A 159 2.23 15.76 6.94
N SER A 160 3.52 16.10 6.87
CA SER A 160 4.22 16.80 7.96
C SER A 160 3.77 18.25 8.10
N ASP A 161 3.21 18.83 7.03
CA ASP A 161 2.88 20.26 6.94
C ASP A 161 1.38 20.55 7.14
N VAL A 162 0.55 19.52 7.29
CA VAL A 162 -0.92 19.63 7.39
C VAL A 162 -1.49 19.03 8.68
N ASP A 163 -2.55 19.65 9.17
CA ASP A 163 -3.34 19.17 10.31
C ASP A 163 -4.23 17.97 9.93
N ALA A 164 -4.99 17.44 10.91
CA ALA A 164 -5.86 16.29 10.69
C ALA A 164 -6.91 16.53 9.59
N ALA A 165 -7.50 17.72 9.52
CA ALA A 165 -8.49 18.04 8.50
C ALA A 165 -7.87 18.11 7.10
N GLY A 166 -6.66 18.66 6.99
CA GLY A 166 -5.88 18.68 5.74
C GLY A 166 -5.54 17.26 5.26
N ARG A 167 -5.17 16.36 6.18
CA ARG A 167 -4.92 14.94 5.86
C ARG A 167 -6.15 14.25 5.30
N ASP A 168 -7.32 14.49 5.87
CA ASP A 168 -8.58 13.91 5.39
C ASP A 168 -9.00 14.44 4.00
N VAL A 169 -8.69 15.70 3.70
CA VAL A 169 -8.92 16.27 2.35
C VAL A 169 -8.00 15.59 1.34
N LEU A 170 -6.71 15.50 1.64
CA LEU A 170 -5.73 14.89 0.74
C LEU A 170 -5.96 13.39 0.54
N ALA A 171 -6.34 12.66 1.60
CA ALA A 171 -6.73 11.26 1.51
C ALA A 171 -7.90 11.05 0.53
N ARG A 172 -8.93 11.92 0.60
CA ARG A 172 -10.06 11.89 -0.33
C ARG A 172 -9.65 12.21 -1.76
N GLU A 173 -8.79 13.21 -1.95
CA GLU A 173 -8.27 13.56 -3.28
C GLU A 173 -7.53 12.38 -3.94
N ILE A 174 -6.71 11.65 -3.18
CA ILE A 174 -6.05 10.42 -3.67
C ILE A 174 -7.10 9.38 -4.11
N VAL A 175 -8.11 9.12 -3.29
CA VAL A 175 -9.19 8.18 -3.63
C VAL A 175 -9.91 8.63 -4.90
N ASP A 176 -10.29 9.90 -5.00
CA ASP A 176 -11.04 10.44 -6.14
C ASP A 176 -10.24 10.33 -7.44
N MET A 177 -8.93 10.64 -7.41
CA MET A 177 -8.04 10.45 -8.55
C MET A 177 -7.96 8.98 -8.99
N LEU A 178 -7.78 8.07 -8.03
CA LEU A 178 -7.69 6.63 -8.32
C LEU A 178 -9.00 6.07 -8.89
N VAL A 179 -10.14 6.47 -8.32
CA VAL A 179 -11.47 6.10 -8.83
C VAL A 179 -11.69 6.68 -10.23
N GLY A 180 -11.29 7.93 -10.47
CA GLY A 180 -11.36 8.56 -11.80
C GLY A 180 -10.61 7.75 -12.86
N MET A 181 -9.41 7.25 -12.54
CA MET A 181 -8.64 6.37 -13.43
C MET A 181 -9.37 5.05 -13.73
N LEU A 182 -10.07 4.48 -12.75
CA LEU A 182 -10.85 3.25 -12.92
C LEU A 182 -12.12 3.46 -13.75
N MET A 183 -12.74 4.63 -13.63
CA MET A 183 -14.09 4.90 -14.15
C MET A 183 -14.12 5.74 -15.44
N VAL A 184 -12.96 6.16 -15.95
CA VAL A 184 -12.87 6.94 -17.21
C VAL A 184 -13.69 6.28 -18.34
N PRO A 185 -14.45 7.03 -19.18
CA PRO A 185 -15.25 6.44 -20.25
C PRO A 185 -14.42 5.64 -21.27
N GLN A 186 -15.00 4.59 -21.87
CA GLN A 186 -14.41 3.97 -23.07
C GLN A 186 -14.63 4.90 -24.26
N ARG A 187 -13.61 5.08 -25.10
CA ARG A 187 -13.73 5.77 -26.40
C ARG A 187 -13.97 4.78 -27.52
#